data_AF-A0A7X7FMS9-F1
#
_entry.id   AF-A0A7X7FMS9-F1
#
_cell.length_a   1.000
_cell.length_b   1.000
_cell.length_c   1.000
_cell.angle_alpha   90.00
_cell.angle_beta   90.00
_cell.angle_gamma   90.00
#
_symmetry.space_group_name_H-M   'P 1'
#
loop_
_entity.id
_entity.type
_entity.pdbx_description
1 polymer ?
#
loop_
_entity_poly.entity_id
_entity_poly.type
_entity_poly.pdbx_seq_one_letter_code
_entity_poly.pdbx_strand_id
1 'polypeptide(L)'
;MITAVQRPPTCEFCGYNLTGTPIESRCPECGTPAMESLGPLVRPGTEWDRSGGLRVMWRCAVEAMLRPSVFGRQIQVTTQPHRFRRFCWLLIFPASVVGAITVPVCYVLCWHRNPILYEPEVVTIGMPLVAACSGAGMLMLAMLVASVVGLIQTWQNKRNLLPASAQTASYLSLLFTAWGLFGAVCAALFAVVVDSQWFQNWLTTLRGIAVLLAFTGLMLPQVIWLGVCFTCVWKGTAASRYASK
;
A
#
# COMPACT_ATOMS: atom_id res chain seq x y z
N MET A 1 21.59 -1.80 -24.11
CA MET A 1 20.19 -1.60 -24.52
C MET A 1 19.59 -2.99 -24.71
N ILE A 2 18.88 -3.53 -23.72
CA ILE A 2 18.28 -4.87 -23.83
C ILE A 2 17.00 -4.70 -24.63
N THR A 3 16.98 -5.14 -25.90
CA THR A 3 15.78 -5.18 -26.72
C THR A 3 14.77 -6.10 -26.05
N ALA A 4 13.60 -5.56 -25.71
CA ALA A 4 12.51 -6.35 -25.18
C ALA A 4 12.21 -7.50 -26.16
N VAL A 5 12.35 -8.75 -25.69
CA VAL A 5 11.96 -9.93 -26.47
C VAL A 5 10.48 -9.74 -26.83
N GLN A 6 10.20 -9.48 -28.11
CA GLN A 6 8.82 -9.39 -28.58
C GLN A 6 8.20 -10.78 -28.45
N ARG A 7 7.36 -10.93 -27.44
CA ARG A 7 6.57 -12.15 -27.27
C ARG A 7 5.48 -12.15 -28.33
N PRO A 8 5.15 -13.33 -28.89
CA PRO A 8 4.06 -13.44 -29.83
C PRO A 8 2.76 -12.96 -29.18
N PRO A 9 1.88 -12.26 -29.91
CA PRO A 9 0.58 -11.83 -29.41
C PRO A 9 -0.23 -13.04 -28.94
N THR A 10 -0.76 -13.02 -27.71
CA THR A 10 -1.57 -14.11 -27.17
C THR A 10 -2.95 -13.64 -26.75
N CYS A 11 -3.95 -14.51 -26.85
CA CYS A 11 -5.30 -14.28 -26.32
C CYS A 11 -5.25 -14.06 -24.81
N GLU A 12 -5.98 -13.07 -24.30
CA GLU A 12 -5.97 -12.73 -22.88
C GLU A 12 -6.66 -13.78 -22.00
N PHE A 13 -7.68 -14.44 -22.54
CA PHE A 13 -8.46 -15.43 -21.81
C PHE A 13 -7.72 -16.77 -21.70
N CYS A 14 -7.36 -17.36 -22.83
CA CYS A 14 -6.78 -18.70 -22.85
C CYS A 14 -5.24 -18.71 -22.97
N GLY A 15 -4.61 -17.61 -23.38
CA GLY A 15 -3.16 -17.57 -23.63
C GLY A 15 -2.74 -18.18 -24.98
N TYR A 16 -3.68 -18.52 -25.86
CA TYR A 16 -3.38 -19.04 -27.20
C TYR A 16 -2.60 -18.02 -28.03
N ASN A 17 -1.64 -18.47 -28.82
CA ASN A 17 -0.86 -17.62 -29.70
C ASN A 17 -1.71 -17.12 -30.88
N LEU A 18 -2.02 -15.83 -30.90
CA LEU A 18 -2.78 -15.15 -31.96
C LEU A 18 -1.90 -14.65 -33.10
N THR A 19 -0.64 -15.10 -33.21
CA THR A 19 0.22 -14.77 -34.35
C THR A 19 -0.45 -15.25 -35.63
N GLY A 20 -0.65 -14.34 -36.58
CA GLY A 20 -1.33 -14.64 -37.85
C GLY A 20 -2.85 -14.75 -37.76
N THR A 21 -3.44 -14.59 -36.57
CA THR A 21 -4.90 -14.55 -36.40
C THR A 21 -5.42 -13.16 -36.81
N PRO A 22 -6.36 -13.04 -37.77
CA PRO A 22 -6.93 -11.75 -38.14
C PRO A 22 -7.57 -11.05 -36.94
N ILE A 23 -7.41 -9.73 -36.83
CA ILE A 23 -7.90 -8.96 -35.67
C ILE A 23 -9.43 -9.05 -35.51
N GLU A 24 -10.16 -9.24 -36.61
CA GLU A 24 -11.61 -9.39 -36.62
C GLU A 24 -12.09 -10.82 -36.34
N SER A 25 -11.17 -11.79 -36.31
CA SER A 25 -11.52 -13.20 -36.07
C SER A 25 -11.59 -13.51 -34.57
N ARG A 26 -11.97 -14.75 -34.23
CA ARG A 26 -12.07 -15.23 -32.85
C ARG A 26 -10.89 -16.13 -32.53
N CYS A 27 -10.48 -16.14 -31.27
CA CYS A 27 -9.49 -17.06 -30.76
C CYS A 27 -9.95 -18.51 -31.00
N PRO A 28 -9.14 -19.38 -31.64
CA PRO A 28 -9.53 -20.76 -31.95
C PRO A 28 -9.84 -21.62 -30.71
N GLU A 29 -9.19 -21.33 -29.59
CA GLU A 29 -9.34 -22.09 -28.35
C GLU A 29 -10.57 -21.68 -27.54
N CYS A 30 -10.79 -20.38 -27.37
CA CYS A 30 -11.80 -19.88 -26.42
C CYS A 30 -12.93 -19.08 -27.07
N GLY A 31 -12.89 -18.85 -28.39
CA GLY A 31 -13.91 -18.09 -29.12
C GLY A 31 -13.96 -16.58 -28.81
N THR A 32 -13.07 -16.07 -27.96
CA THR A 32 -12.96 -14.63 -27.63
C THR A 32 -12.49 -13.86 -28.86
N PRO A 33 -13.10 -12.71 -29.23
CA PRO A 33 -12.64 -11.91 -30.36
C PRO A 33 -11.15 -11.53 -30.22
N ALA A 34 -10.37 -11.70 -31.29
CA ALA A 34 -8.96 -11.33 -31.30
C ALA A 34 -8.78 -9.83 -31.06
N MET A 35 -9.73 -9.00 -31.51
CA MET A 35 -9.77 -7.56 -31.24
C MET A 35 -9.84 -7.23 -29.75
N GLU A 36 -10.50 -8.05 -28.93
CA GLU A 36 -10.53 -7.89 -27.46
C GLU A 36 -9.20 -8.29 -26.81
N SER A 37 -8.33 -9.02 -27.50
CA SER A 37 -7.01 -9.40 -27.00
C SER A 37 -5.85 -8.58 -27.60
N LEU A 38 -6.03 -8.01 -28.79
CA LEU A 38 -4.98 -7.34 -29.58
C LEU A 38 -5.27 -5.90 -29.94
N GLY A 39 -6.51 -5.43 -29.73
CA GLY A 39 -6.91 -4.08 -30.10
C GLY A 39 -6.12 -2.99 -29.37
N PRO A 40 -5.99 -1.79 -29.97
CA PRO A 40 -5.26 -0.67 -29.37
C PRO A 40 -5.87 -0.17 -28.05
N LEU A 41 -7.15 -0.51 -27.80
CA LEU A 41 -7.88 -0.17 -26.58
C LEU A 41 -7.83 -1.27 -25.52
N VAL A 42 -7.25 -2.43 -25.82
CA VAL A 42 -7.35 -3.62 -24.96
C VAL A 42 -6.69 -3.39 -23.60
N ARG A 43 -5.70 -2.48 -23.50
CA ARG A 43 -5.14 -2.04 -22.21
C ARG A 43 -4.71 -0.58 -22.27
N PRO A 44 -5.54 0.38 -21.86
CA PRO A 44 -5.11 1.78 -21.78
C PRO A 44 -4.07 2.03 -20.67
N GLY A 45 -3.82 1.05 -19.79
CA GLY A 45 -3.07 1.23 -18.55
C GLY A 45 -3.93 1.97 -17.50
N THR A 46 -3.39 2.11 -16.30
CA THR A 46 -4.08 2.88 -15.26
C THR A 46 -4.17 4.37 -15.66
N GLU A 47 -5.14 5.12 -15.13
CA GLU A 47 -5.20 6.57 -15.37
C GLU A 47 -3.89 7.27 -14.94
N TRP A 48 -3.25 6.78 -13.88
CA TRP A 48 -1.94 7.24 -13.42
C TRP A 48 -0.86 7.05 -14.48
N ASP A 49 -0.85 5.90 -15.16
CA ASP A 49 0.11 5.63 -16.23
C ASP A 49 -0.11 6.54 -17.45
N ARG A 50 -1.31 7.09 -17.66
CA ARG A 50 -1.60 7.97 -18.80
C ARG A 50 -1.34 9.45 -18.51
N SER A 51 -1.85 9.95 -17.39
CA SER A 51 -1.97 11.40 -17.13
C SER A 51 -1.23 11.88 -15.89
N GLY A 52 -0.95 11.00 -14.92
CA GLY A 52 -0.36 11.36 -13.63
C GLY A 52 -1.21 12.37 -12.82
N GLY A 53 -0.65 12.86 -11.71
CA GLY A 53 -1.26 13.92 -10.88
C GLY A 53 -2.05 13.43 -9.66
N LEU A 54 -2.16 14.29 -8.64
CA LEU A 54 -2.68 13.91 -7.30
C LEU A 54 -4.15 13.45 -7.32
N ARG A 55 -5.01 14.08 -8.12
CA ARG A 55 -6.43 13.67 -8.22
C ARG A 55 -6.55 12.28 -8.84
N VAL A 56 -5.73 11.98 -9.84
CA VAL A 56 -5.67 10.67 -10.48
C VAL A 56 -5.07 9.63 -9.53
N MET A 57 -4.04 10.03 -8.77
CA MET A 57 -3.44 9.20 -7.72
C MET A 57 -4.49 8.71 -6.72
N TRP A 58 -5.32 9.63 -6.21
CA TRP A 58 -6.41 9.33 -5.29
C TRP A 58 -7.45 8.41 -5.92
N ARG A 59 -7.89 8.70 -7.17
CA ARG A 59 -8.85 7.85 -7.87
C ARG A 59 -8.35 6.42 -8.07
N CYS A 60 -7.10 6.24 -8.52
CA CYS A 60 -6.51 4.92 -8.70
C CYS A 60 -6.42 4.14 -7.37
N ALA A 61 -6.07 4.81 -6.27
CA ALA A 61 -6.03 4.17 -4.96
C ALA A 61 -7.44 3.74 -4.49
N VAL A 62 -8.44 4.62 -4.62
CA VAL A 62 -9.83 4.33 -4.26
C VAL A 62 -10.41 3.22 -5.16
N GLU A 63 -10.13 3.23 -6.45
CA GLU A 63 -10.57 2.18 -7.38
C GLU A 63 -9.91 0.83 -7.07
N ALA A 64 -8.62 0.81 -6.73
CA ALA A 64 -7.94 -0.38 -6.27
C ALA A 64 -8.55 -0.97 -4.99
N MET A 65 -9.08 -0.12 -4.10
CA MET A 65 -9.75 -0.53 -2.87
C MET A 65 -11.19 -1.03 -3.10
N LEU A 66 -11.99 -0.27 -3.85
CA LEU A 66 -13.42 -0.53 -4.00
C LEU A 66 -13.75 -1.51 -5.12
N ARG A 67 -12.95 -1.52 -6.20
CA ARG A 67 -13.17 -2.33 -7.41
C ARG A 67 -11.89 -3.05 -7.82
N PRO A 68 -11.32 -3.91 -6.95
CA PRO A 68 -10.03 -4.54 -7.20
C PRO A 68 -10.02 -5.38 -8.48
N SER A 69 -11.13 -6.03 -8.84
CA SER A 69 -11.27 -6.84 -10.06
C SER A 69 -11.20 -6.03 -11.35
N VAL A 70 -11.77 -4.82 -11.36
CA VAL A 70 -11.72 -3.90 -12.50
C VAL A 70 -10.32 -3.33 -12.61
N PHE A 71 -9.76 -2.89 -11.49
CA PHE A 71 -8.41 -2.36 -11.42
C PHE A 71 -7.37 -3.39 -11.89
N GLY A 72 -7.48 -4.65 -11.46
CA GLY A 72 -6.58 -5.73 -11.85
C GLY A 72 -6.50 -5.97 -13.36
N ARG A 73 -7.58 -5.72 -14.11
CA ARG A 73 -7.59 -5.80 -15.59
C ARG A 73 -6.87 -4.64 -16.27
N GLN A 74 -6.73 -3.50 -15.59
CA GLN A 74 -6.05 -2.32 -16.12
C GLN A 74 -4.52 -2.37 -15.93
N ILE A 75 -4.03 -3.29 -15.08
CA ILE A 75 -2.60 -3.42 -14.74
C ILE A 75 -1.84 -4.06 -15.90
N GLN A 76 -0.83 -3.34 -16.40
CA GLN A 76 0.10 -3.85 -17.40
C GLN A 76 1.41 -4.31 -16.75
N VAL A 77 1.70 -5.61 -16.84
CA VAL A 77 2.86 -6.23 -16.17
C VAL A 77 4.20 -5.86 -16.83
N THR A 78 4.20 -5.46 -18.11
CA THR A 78 5.38 -5.52 -18.97
C THR A 78 5.95 -4.17 -19.41
N THR A 79 5.26 -3.03 -19.24
CA THR A 79 5.59 -1.85 -20.03
C THR A 79 6.45 -0.79 -19.33
N GLN A 80 6.23 -0.41 -18.05
CA GLN A 80 6.96 0.75 -17.47
C GLN A 80 7.19 0.72 -15.95
N PRO A 81 8.32 0.18 -15.45
CA PRO A 81 8.56 0.01 -14.02
C PRO A 81 8.81 1.31 -13.22
N HIS A 82 9.05 2.44 -13.91
CA HIS A 82 9.40 3.69 -13.26
C HIS A 82 8.19 4.50 -12.77
N ARG A 83 7.00 4.37 -13.40
CA ARG A 83 5.81 5.18 -13.05
C ARG A 83 5.14 4.75 -11.75
N PHE A 84 5.02 3.45 -11.51
CA PHE A 84 4.48 2.94 -10.24
C PHE A 84 5.45 3.17 -9.06
N ARG A 85 6.78 3.14 -9.31
CA ARG A 85 7.78 3.49 -8.29
C ARG A 85 7.66 4.95 -7.85
N ARG A 86 7.41 5.86 -8.80
CA ARG A 86 7.14 7.27 -8.50
C ARG A 86 5.87 7.44 -7.66
N PHE A 87 4.80 6.73 -7.99
CA PHE A 87 3.56 6.70 -7.18
C PHE A 87 3.85 6.29 -5.73
N CYS A 88 4.57 5.18 -5.55
CA CYS A 88 4.95 4.65 -4.25
C CYS A 88 5.78 5.69 -3.45
N TRP A 89 6.80 6.28 -4.09
CA TRP A 89 7.64 7.31 -3.47
C TRP A 89 6.86 8.56 -3.06
N LEU A 90 5.92 9.02 -3.89
CA LEU A 90 5.08 10.19 -3.59
C LEU A 90 4.16 9.99 -2.38
N LEU A 91 3.86 8.75 -1.99
CA LEU A 91 3.01 8.43 -0.84
C LEU A 91 3.81 8.10 0.42
N ILE A 92 4.94 7.40 0.27
CA ILE A 92 5.79 7.03 1.41
C ILE A 92 6.60 8.22 1.91
N PHE A 93 7.10 9.08 1.04
CA PHE A 93 7.90 10.22 1.49
C PHE A 93 7.12 11.14 2.46
N PRO A 94 5.88 11.58 2.16
CA PRO A 94 5.08 12.33 3.12
C PRO A 94 4.77 11.54 4.39
N ALA A 95 4.53 10.23 4.30
CA ALA A 95 4.29 9.38 5.47
C ALA A 95 5.49 9.37 6.43
N SER A 96 6.70 9.21 5.88
CA SER A 96 7.95 9.25 6.64
C SER A 96 8.19 10.63 7.26
N VAL A 97 7.88 11.71 6.53
CA VAL A 97 7.97 13.08 7.05
C VAL A 97 7.00 13.30 8.21
N VAL A 98 5.75 12.83 8.09
CA VAL A 98 4.79 12.96 9.20
C VAL A 98 5.23 12.12 10.40
N GLY A 99 5.74 10.90 10.19
CA GLY A 99 6.37 10.12 11.25
C GLY A 99 7.50 10.90 11.93
N ALA A 100 8.37 11.55 11.15
CA ALA A 100 9.47 12.38 11.64
C ALA A 100 9.04 13.62 12.42
N ILE A 101 7.89 14.21 12.10
CA ILE A 101 7.34 15.37 12.81
C ILE A 101 6.58 14.94 14.06
N THR A 102 5.94 13.78 14.05
CA THR A 102 5.12 13.32 15.17
C THR A 102 5.94 13.11 16.44
N VAL A 103 7.14 12.55 16.31
CA VAL A 103 8.02 12.30 17.46
C VAL A 103 8.47 13.59 18.17
N PRO A 104 8.99 14.64 17.49
CA PRO A 104 9.30 15.91 18.14
C PRO A 104 8.06 16.64 18.65
N VAL A 105 6.90 16.50 18.00
CA VAL A 105 5.64 17.05 18.55
C VAL A 105 5.29 16.37 19.87
N CYS A 106 5.32 15.03 19.93
CA CYS A 106 5.13 14.29 21.18
C CYS A 106 6.17 14.68 22.24
N TYR A 107 7.41 14.96 21.84
CA TYR A 107 8.46 15.41 22.73
C TYR A 107 8.19 16.80 23.32
N VAL A 108 7.82 17.79 22.49
CA VAL A 108 7.46 19.13 22.95
C VAL A 108 6.26 19.07 23.89
N LEU A 109 5.26 18.23 23.58
CA LEU A 109 4.09 18.02 24.43
C LEU A 109 4.46 17.39 25.78
N CYS A 110 5.49 16.55 25.83
CA CYS A 110 5.97 15.89 27.05
C CYS A 110 7.17 16.58 27.72
N TRP A 111 7.62 17.73 27.18
CA TRP A 111 8.91 18.36 27.48
C TRP A 111 9.12 18.66 28.97
N HIS A 112 8.04 18.97 29.70
CA HIS A 112 8.14 19.45 31.07
C HIS A 112 8.38 18.36 32.14
N ARG A 113 8.32 17.05 31.79
CA ARG A 113 8.21 16.00 32.83
C ARG A 113 9.09 14.75 32.70
N ASN A 114 9.73 14.48 31.55
CA ASN A 114 10.54 13.26 31.36
C ASN A 114 12.04 13.56 31.25
N PRO A 115 12.86 13.28 32.28
CA PRO A 115 14.30 13.57 32.27
C PRO A 115 15.08 12.76 31.21
N ILE A 116 14.58 11.58 30.83
CA ILE A 116 15.19 10.72 29.80
C ILE A 116 15.12 11.35 28.39
N LEU A 117 14.13 12.20 28.14
CA LEU A 117 13.95 12.88 26.85
C LEU A 117 14.79 14.17 26.74
N TYR A 118 15.52 14.58 27.79
CA TYR A 118 16.41 15.74 27.75
C TYR A 118 17.76 15.46 27.08
N GLU A 119 18.12 14.19 26.89
CA GLU A 119 19.39 13.88 26.29
C GLU A 119 19.40 14.28 24.80
N PRO A 120 20.32 15.18 24.38
CA PRO A 120 20.34 15.71 23.02
C PRO A 120 20.54 14.61 21.98
N GLU A 121 21.18 13.50 22.37
CA GLU A 121 21.38 12.31 21.52
C GLU A 121 20.05 11.62 21.18
N VAL A 122 19.13 11.52 22.14
CA VAL A 122 17.81 10.90 21.94
C VAL A 122 16.97 11.71 20.95
N VAL A 123 17.06 13.04 21.03
CA VAL A 123 16.30 13.95 20.16
C VAL A 123 16.90 14.02 18.75
N THR A 124 18.22 14.19 18.66
CA THR A 124 18.92 14.42 17.37
C THR A 124 19.12 13.14 16.57
N ILE A 125 19.34 12.00 17.22
CA ILE A 125 19.64 10.73 16.55
C ILE A 125 18.44 9.77 16.66
N GLY A 126 17.84 9.65 17.84
CA GLY A 126 16.75 8.71 18.09
C GLY A 126 15.48 9.00 17.29
N MET A 127 15.05 10.27 17.23
CA MET A 127 13.78 10.62 16.57
C MET A 127 13.80 10.44 15.04
N PRO A 128 14.84 10.90 14.31
CA PRO A 128 14.93 10.63 12.88
C PRO A 128 15.03 9.13 12.58
N LEU A 129 15.73 8.37 13.43
CA LEU A 129 15.87 6.92 13.28
C LEU A 129 14.51 6.20 13.43
N VAL A 130 13.73 6.52 14.47
CA VAL A 130 12.39 5.94 14.68
C VAL A 130 11.45 6.29 13.52
N ALA A 131 11.52 7.51 13.00
CA ALA A 131 10.75 7.93 11.85
C ALA A 131 11.14 7.19 10.55
N ALA A 132 12.44 7.03 10.31
CA ALA A 132 12.94 6.26 9.18
C ALA A 132 12.55 4.78 9.29
N CYS A 133 12.69 4.18 10.47
CA CYS A 133 12.32 2.79 10.74
C CYS A 133 10.82 2.54 10.60
N SER A 134 9.96 3.48 11.01
CA SER A 134 8.50 3.34 10.86
C SER A 134 8.07 3.43 9.40
N GLY A 135 8.53 4.42 8.63
CA GLY A 135 8.24 4.52 7.20
C GLY A 135 8.77 3.33 6.40
N ALA A 136 10.00 2.90 6.67
CA ALA A 136 10.59 1.70 6.06
C ALA A 136 9.83 0.43 6.45
N GLY A 137 9.47 0.28 7.72
CA GLY A 137 8.71 -0.86 8.23
C GLY A 137 7.34 -1.01 7.58
N MET A 138 6.62 0.10 7.38
CA MET A 138 5.33 0.11 6.68
C MET A 138 5.46 -0.36 5.22
N LEU A 139 6.50 0.10 4.52
CA LEU A 139 6.77 -0.30 3.14
C LEU A 139 7.19 -1.77 3.07
N MET A 140 8.08 -2.20 3.97
CA MET A 140 8.49 -3.60 4.07
C MET A 140 7.30 -4.51 4.33
N LEU A 141 6.40 -4.13 5.24
CA LEU A 141 5.18 -4.89 5.51
C LEU A 141 4.28 -4.96 4.27
N ALA A 142 4.02 -3.82 3.62
CA ALA A 142 3.19 -3.80 2.41
C ALA A 142 3.78 -4.66 1.28
N MET A 143 5.09 -4.59 1.07
CA MET A 143 5.80 -5.38 0.06
C MET A 143 5.90 -6.86 0.44
N LEU A 144 6.06 -7.18 1.73
CA LEU A 144 6.06 -8.56 2.23
C LEU A 144 4.69 -9.21 1.98
N VAL A 145 3.61 -8.52 2.32
CA VAL A 145 2.24 -9.00 2.07
C VAL A 145 2.00 -9.18 0.57
N ALA A 146 2.40 -8.20 -0.24
CA ALA A 146 2.31 -8.30 -1.69
C ALA A 146 3.08 -9.51 -2.24
N SER A 147 4.28 -9.77 -1.71
CA SER A 147 5.13 -10.88 -2.12
C SER A 147 4.52 -12.22 -1.74
N VAL A 148 4.01 -12.37 -0.50
CA VAL A 148 3.37 -13.60 -0.04
C VAL A 148 2.13 -13.90 -0.87
N VAL A 149 1.24 -12.93 -1.07
CA VAL A 149 0.02 -13.16 -1.87
C VAL A 149 0.36 -13.38 -3.35
N GLY A 150 1.34 -12.65 -3.88
CA GLY A 150 1.85 -12.84 -5.23
C GLY A 150 2.43 -14.24 -5.46
N LEU A 151 3.15 -14.79 -4.48
CA LEU A 151 3.67 -16.16 -4.51
C LEU A 151 2.53 -17.19 -4.49
N ILE A 152 1.55 -17.04 -3.59
CA ILE A 152 0.36 -17.91 -3.51
C ILE A 152 -0.39 -17.91 -4.85
N GLN A 153 -0.65 -16.74 -5.43
CA GLN A 153 -1.33 -16.60 -6.72
C GLN A 153 -0.50 -17.14 -7.89
N THR A 154 0.81 -16.98 -7.84
CA THR A 154 1.73 -17.54 -8.86
C THR A 154 1.69 -19.05 -8.85
N TRP A 155 1.67 -19.65 -7.65
CA TRP A 155 1.57 -21.09 -7.48
C TRP A 155 0.21 -21.63 -7.95
N GLN A 156 -0.90 -20.97 -7.57
CA GLN A 156 -2.25 -21.38 -7.98
C GLN A 156 -2.49 -21.27 -9.49
N ASN A 157 -2.06 -20.17 -10.11
CA ASN A 157 -2.36 -19.91 -11.53
C ASN A 157 -1.24 -20.36 -12.49
N LYS A 158 -0.14 -20.91 -11.96
CA LYS A 158 1.07 -21.29 -12.73
C LYS A 158 1.60 -20.18 -13.65
N ARG A 159 1.42 -18.91 -13.25
CA ARG A 159 1.81 -17.70 -13.99
C ARG A 159 2.59 -16.78 -13.06
N ASN A 160 3.69 -16.18 -13.51
CA ASN A 160 4.44 -15.21 -12.71
C ASN A 160 3.63 -13.91 -12.55
N LEU A 161 2.94 -13.77 -11.41
CA LEU A 161 2.09 -12.61 -11.07
C LEU A 161 2.74 -11.72 -10.00
N LEU A 162 3.98 -12.02 -9.58
CA LEU A 162 4.75 -11.22 -8.63
C LEU A 162 4.82 -9.72 -9.02
N PRO A 163 5.21 -9.34 -10.26
CA PRO A 163 5.26 -7.94 -10.65
C PRO A 163 3.88 -7.25 -10.60
N ALA A 164 2.81 -7.97 -11.00
CA ALA A 164 1.45 -7.45 -10.94
C ALA A 164 1.01 -7.19 -9.48
N SER A 165 1.26 -8.16 -8.60
CA SER A 165 0.92 -8.06 -7.17
C SER A 165 1.69 -6.93 -6.48
N ALA A 166 2.98 -6.74 -6.79
CA ALA A 166 3.79 -5.64 -6.28
C ALA A 166 3.26 -4.28 -6.77
N GLN A 167 2.86 -4.20 -8.04
CA GLN A 167 2.26 -2.98 -8.59
C GLN A 167 0.92 -2.67 -7.92
N THR A 168 0.02 -3.65 -7.76
CA THR A 168 -1.25 -3.44 -7.04
C THR A 168 -1.03 -3.00 -5.60
N ALA A 169 -0.06 -3.59 -4.90
CA ALA A 169 0.28 -3.21 -3.54
C ALA A 169 0.83 -1.78 -3.44
N SER A 170 1.57 -1.32 -4.46
CA SER A 170 2.03 0.07 -4.52
C SER A 170 0.87 1.06 -4.61
N TYR A 171 -0.22 0.73 -5.31
CA TYR A 171 -1.44 1.54 -5.36
C TYR A 171 -2.23 1.53 -4.04
N LEU A 172 -2.12 0.44 -3.29
CA LEU A 172 -2.71 0.32 -1.95
C LEU A 172 -1.83 0.91 -0.84
N SER A 173 -0.63 1.41 -1.15
CA SER A 173 0.25 2.06 -0.17
C SER A 173 -0.42 3.27 0.52
N LEU A 174 -1.38 3.92 -0.15
CA LEU A 174 -2.18 5.01 0.43
C LEU A 174 -2.91 4.60 1.72
N LEU A 175 -3.40 3.35 1.79
CA LEU A 175 -4.05 2.82 3.00
C LEU A 175 -3.09 2.74 4.17
N PHE A 176 -1.86 2.28 3.91
CA PHE A 176 -0.81 2.23 4.92
C PHE A 176 -0.39 3.64 5.32
N THR A 177 -0.23 4.57 4.38
CA THR A 177 0.02 5.98 4.71
C THR A 177 -1.08 6.55 5.60
N ALA A 178 -2.35 6.35 5.25
CA ALA A 178 -3.48 6.81 6.07
C ALA A 178 -3.48 6.18 7.46
N TRP A 179 -3.18 4.88 7.56
CA TRP A 179 -3.01 4.17 8.82
C TRP A 179 -1.88 4.79 9.67
N GLY A 180 -0.72 5.09 9.07
CA GLY A 180 0.40 5.74 9.75
C GLY A 180 0.07 7.15 10.25
N LEU A 181 -0.64 7.95 9.45
CA LEU A 181 -1.12 9.28 9.86
C LEU A 181 -2.11 9.18 11.03
N PHE A 182 -3.03 8.22 10.98
CA PHE A 182 -3.94 7.96 12.09
C PHE A 182 -3.20 7.50 13.35
N GLY A 183 -2.21 6.62 13.19
CA GLY A 183 -1.25 6.23 14.24
C GLY A 183 -0.56 7.42 14.90
N ALA A 184 -0.06 8.35 14.08
CA ALA A 184 0.59 9.55 14.55
C ALA A 184 -0.35 10.45 15.39
N VAL A 185 -1.56 10.68 14.91
CA VAL A 185 -2.58 11.45 15.64
C VAL A 185 -2.95 10.77 16.95
N CYS A 186 -3.18 9.46 16.95
CA CYS A 186 -3.46 8.69 18.16
C CYS A 186 -2.30 8.78 19.17
N ALA A 187 -1.05 8.69 18.71
CA ALA A 187 0.12 8.80 19.57
C ALA A 187 0.23 10.19 20.22
N ALA A 188 0.02 11.27 19.45
CA ALA A 188 0.01 12.63 19.97
C ALA A 188 -1.13 12.87 20.97
N LEU A 189 -2.34 12.37 20.67
CA LEU A 189 -3.48 12.44 21.58
C LEU A 189 -3.23 11.66 22.87
N PHE A 190 -2.63 10.47 22.78
CA PHE A 190 -2.29 9.70 23.97
C PHE A 190 -1.29 10.43 24.85
N ALA A 191 -0.27 11.06 24.26
CA ALA A 191 0.69 11.88 25.02
C ALA A 191 -0.01 12.99 25.81
N VAL A 192 -0.99 13.67 25.20
CA VAL A 192 -1.80 14.72 25.87
C VAL A 192 -2.72 14.14 26.94
N VAL A 193 -3.42 13.05 26.64
CA VAL A 193 -4.39 12.43 27.56
C VAL A 193 -3.68 11.90 28.80
N VAL A 194 -2.52 11.25 28.63
CA VAL A 194 -1.70 10.72 29.74
C VAL A 194 -1.25 11.83 30.68
N ASP A 195 -1.00 13.04 30.16
CA ASP A 195 -0.58 14.18 30.99
C ASP A 195 -1.75 14.89 31.70
N SER A 196 -3.00 14.66 31.28
CA SER A 196 -4.16 15.31 31.89
C SER A 196 -4.33 14.93 33.36
N GLN A 197 -4.60 15.92 34.23
CA GLN A 197 -4.84 15.69 35.67
C GLN A 197 -5.98 14.70 35.92
N TRP A 198 -7.00 14.75 35.07
CA TRP A 198 -8.11 13.80 35.09
C TRP A 198 -7.61 12.35 34.93
N PHE A 199 -6.74 12.09 33.95
CA PHE A 199 -6.21 10.76 33.70
C PHE A 199 -5.30 10.28 34.83
N GLN A 200 -4.46 11.15 35.38
CA GLN A 200 -3.59 10.83 36.52
C GLN A 200 -4.39 10.46 37.78
N ASN A 201 -5.47 11.18 38.08
CA ASN A 201 -6.39 10.85 39.17
C ASN A 201 -7.11 9.51 38.93
N TRP A 202 -7.41 9.21 37.67
CA TRP A 202 -7.99 7.93 37.29
C TRP A 202 -7.00 6.77 37.46
N LEU A 203 -5.72 7.01 37.12
CA LEU A 203 -4.59 6.10 37.25
C LEU A 203 -4.33 5.69 38.70
N THR A 204 -4.37 6.65 39.63
CA THR A 204 -4.20 6.41 41.07
C THR A 204 -5.40 5.67 41.68
N THR A 205 -6.62 5.91 41.17
CA THR A 205 -7.85 5.24 41.62
C THR A 205 -7.93 3.77 41.17
N LEU A 206 -7.48 3.46 39.94
CA LEU A 206 -7.65 2.14 39.32
C LEU A 206 -6.39 1.25 39.32
N ARG A 207 -5.34 1.60 40.11
CA ARG A 207 -4.11 0.81 40.32
C ARG A 207 -3.57 0.15 39.04
N GLY A 208 -3.37 0.95 37.98
CA GLY A 208 -2.72 0.50 36.74
C GLY A 208 -3.64 -0.14 35.68
N ILE A 209 -4.86 -0.58 36.01
CA ILE A 209 -5.84 -1.07 35.01
C ILE A 209 -6.21 0.05 34.02
N ALA A 210 -6.22 1.30 34.48
CA ALA A 210 -6.47 2.48 33.64
C ALA A 210 -5.45 2.64 32.50
N VAL A 211 -4.18 2.30 32.71
CA VAL A 211 -3.15 2.35 31.64
C VAL A 211 -3.46 1.30 30.60
N LEU A 212 -3.83 0.10 31.03
CA LEU A 212 -4.15 -1.01 30.16
C LEU A 212 -5.42 -0.71 29.32
N LEU A 213 -6.43 -0.09 29.93
CA LEU A 213 -7.65 0.36 29.24
C LEU A 213 -7.40 1.52 28.26
N ALA A 214 -6.56 2.48 28.63
CA ALA A 214 -6.22 3.60 27.76
C ALA A 214 -5.36 3.14 26.56
N PHE A 215 -4.36 2.29 26.84
CA PHE A 215 -3.52 1.70 25.81
C PHE A 215 -4.34 0.81 24.87
N THR A 216 -5.22 -0.04 25.40
CA THR A 216 -6.11 -0.87 24.55
C THR A 216 -7.10 -0.02 23.78
N GLY A 217 -7.71 1.01 24.37
CA GLY A 217 -8.63 1.92 23.68
C GLY A 217 -8.01 2.67 22.50
N LEU A 218 -6.73 3.03 22.58
CA LEU A 218 -6.00 3.70 21.51
C LEU A 218 -5.37 2.75 20.49
N MET A 219 -4.93 1.56 20.91
CA MET A 219 -4.28 0.59 20.02
C MET A 219 -5.28 -0.30 19.29
N LEU A 220 -6.47 -0.56 19.86
CA LEU A 220 -7.48 -1.42 19.25
C LEU A 220 -7.97 -0.86 17.89
N PRO A 221 -8.24 0.45 17.72
CA PRO A 221 -8.48 1.03 16.41
C PRO A 221 -7.34 0.81 15.42
N GLN A 222 -6.08 0.86 15.87
CA GLN A 222 -4.90 0.62 15.02
C GLN A 222 -4.85 -0.81 14.52
N VAL A 223 -5.13 -1.79 15.39
CA VAL A 223 -5.16 -3.22 15.04
C VAL A 223 -6.32 -3.52 14.09
N ILE A 224 -7.50 -2.95 14.34
CA ILE A 224 -8.67 -3.11 13.45
C ILE A 224 -8.35 -2.54 12.07
N TRP A 225 -7.82 -1.32 12.00
CA TRP A 225 -7.45 -0.68 10.73
C TRP A 225 -6.38 -1.49 10.00
N LEU A 226 -5.37 -1.97 10.72
CA LEU A 226 -4.35 -2.84 10.15
C LEU A 226 -4.99 -4.10 9.52
N GLY A 227 -5.94 -4.73 10.22
CA GLY A 227 -6.75 -5.83 9.68
C GLY A 227 -7.48 -5.45 8.39
N VAL A 228 -8.10 -4.26 8.34
CA VAL A 228 -8.73 -3.73 7.11
C VAL A 228 -7.69 -3.59 5.98
N CYS A 229 -6.53 -2.99 6.24
CA CYS A 229 -5.44 -2.89 5.28
C CYS A 229 -5.04 -4.27 4.73
N PHE A 230 -4.85 -5.27 5.60
CA PHE A 230 -4.55 -6.64 5.19
C PHE A 230 -5.63 -7.23 4.29
N THR A 231 -6.92 -7.07 4.64
CA THR A 231 -8.01 -7.58 3.80
C THR A 231 -8.09 -6.89 2.44
N CYS A 232 -7.86 -5.57 2.39
CA CYS A 232 -7.81 -4.81 1.14
C CYS A 232 -6.63 -5.23 0.27
N VAL A 233 -5.44 -5.38 0.84
CA VAL A 233 -4.27 -5.89 0.12
C VAL A 233 -4.50 -7.30 -0.38
N TRP A 234 -5.04 -8.19 0.44
CA TRP A 234 -5.37 -9.55 0.03
C TRP A 234 -6.35 -9.55 -1.15
N LYS A 235 -7.46 -8.79 -1.07
CA LYS A 235 -8.46 -8.70 -2.15
C LYS A 235 -7.90 -8.06 -3.42
N GLY A 236 -7.12 -6.98 -3.28
CA GLY A 236 -6.49 -6.27 -4.40
C GLY A 236 -5.44 -7.13 -5.10
N THR A 237 -4.54 -7.75 -4.35
CA THR A 237 -3.52 -8.65 -4.90
C THR A 237 -4.13 -9.94 -5.45
N ALA A 238 -5.20 -10.48 -4.88
CA ALA A 238 -5.93 -11.60 -5.48
C ALA A 238 -6.53 -11.22 -6.84
N ALA A 239 -6.92 -9.96 -7.03
CA ALA A 239 -7.40 -9.46 -8.33
C ALA A 239 -6.27 -9.33 -9.38
N SER A 240 -5.00 -9.43 -8.99
CA SER A 240 -3.89 -9.54 -9.95
C SER A 240 -3.96 -10.80 -10.82
N ARG A 241 -4.78 -11.80 -10.46
CA ARG A 241 -5.08 -12.94 -11.35
C ARG A 241 -5.74 -12.52 -12.67
N TYR A 242 -6.40 -11.37 -12.68
CA TYR A 242 -6.98 -10.76 -13.87
C TYR A 242 -5.98 -9.89 -14.62
N ALA A 243 -4.78 -9.67 -14.06
CA ALA A 243 -3.71 -8.98 -14.77
C ALA A 243 -3.14 -9.92 -15.83
N SER A 244 -3.27 -9.50 -17.07
CA SER A 244 -2.74 -10.20 -18.24
C SER A 244 -1.30 -9.77 -18.52
N LYS A 245 -0.49 -10.71 -19.04
CA LYS A 245 0.95 -10.53 -19.31
C LYS A 245 1.24 -9.42 -20.32
#